data_AF-A0A7S0K1X2-F1
#
_entry.id   AF-A0A7S0K1X2-F1
#
_cell.length_a   1.000
_cell.length_b   1.000
_cell.length_c   1.000
_cell.angle_alpha   90.00
_cell.angle_beta   90.00
_cell.angle_gamma   90.00
#
_symmetry.space_group_name_H-M   'P 1'
#
loop_
_entity.id
_entity.type
_entity.pdbx_description
1 polymer ?
#
loop_
_entity_poly.entity_id
_entity_poly.type
_entity_poly.pdbx_seq_one_letter_code
_entity_poly.pdbx_strand_id
1 'polypeptide(L)'
;ELADQAGKNKVWQVDSAPAEPSETVKRLRFVLGNLGYFCTLLGYTMEDMLWLRALMMCSGVLTIGFAALHSPPIWIPIFWCCVFFTINFMYIMRLLADRKEVEFSGLALDAYESAFQAHGFTPRQFQRLMQEGKGAFLEVFEGDALVLQGDPLRKVVFLVSGEADLVIGGRRVA
;
A
#
# COMPACT_ATOMS: atom_id res chain seq x y z
N GLU A 1 -44.62 -43.21 -41.88
CA GLU A 1 -43.34 -43.18 -41.15
C GLU A 1 -42.25 -42.30 -41.78
N LEU A 2 -42.21 -42.08 -43.10
CA LEU A 2 -41.19 -41.23 -43.75
C LEU A 2 -41.32 -39.72 -43.44
N ALA A 3 -42.54 -39.21 -43.21
CA ALA A 3 -42.77 -37.80 -42.87
C ALA A 3 -42.37 -37.44 -41.42
N ASP A 4 -42.35 -38.42 -40.52
CA ASP A 4 -42.04 -38.21 -39.09
C ASP A 4 -40.52 -38.22 -38.81
N GLN A 5 -39.73 -38.88 -39.68
CA GLN A 5 -38.27 -38.80 -39.62
C GLN A 5 -37.72 -37.47 -40.18
N ALA A 6 -38.40 -36.86 -41.16
CA ALA A 6 -38.01 -35.56 -41.72
C ALA A 6 -38.12 -34.41 -40.69
N GLY A 7 -39.09 -34.49 -39.77
CA GLY A 7 -39.27 -33.52 -38.69
C GLY A 7 -38.20 -33.63 -37.59
N LYS A 8 -37.76 -34.86 -37.26
CA LYS A 8 -36.75 -35.11 -36.22
C LYS A 8 -35.34 -34.72 -36.66
N ASN A 9 -35.03 -34.80 -37.95
CA ASN A 9 -33.74 -34.32 -38.50
C ASN A 9 -33.61 -32.81 -38.51
N LYS A 10 -34.70 -32.05 -38.35
CA LYS A 10 -34.68 -30.59 -38.30
C LYS A 10 -34.40 -30.02 -36.91
N VAL A 11 -34.70 -30.79 -35.85
CA VAL A 11 -34.56 -30.36 -34.45
C VAL A 11 -33.10 -30.43 -33.96
N TRP A 12 -32.25 -31.20 -34.64
CA TRP A 12 -30.81 -31.29 -34.37
C TRP A 12 -29.95 -30.49 -35.36
N GLN A 13 -30.49 -29.45 -36.00
CA GLN A 13 -29.62 -28.41 -36.55
C GLN A 13 -29.00 -27.65 -35.38
N VAL A 14 -27.92 -28.25 -34.88
CA VAL A 14 -26.92 -27.72 -33.96
C VAL A 14 -26.83 -26.22 -34.16
N ASP A 15 -27.13 -25.48 -33.09
CA ASP A 15 -26.82 -24.06 -32.96
C ASP A 15 -25.48 -23.81 -33.65
N SER A 16 -25.53 -23.01 -34.71
CA SER A 16 -24.38 -22.64 -35.53
C SER A 16 -23.13 -22.53 -34.66
N ALA A 17 -22.13 -23.38 -34.94
CA ALA A 17 -20.85 -23.37 -34.23
C ALA A 17 -20.43 -21.91 -34.00
N PRO A 18 -20.06 -21.53 -32.76
CA PRO A 18 -19.76 -20.14 -32.45
C PRO A 18 -18.77 -19.64 -33.49
N ALA A 19 -19.12 -18.53 -34.15
CA ALA A 19 -18.35 -18.00 -35.28
C ALA A 19 -16.86 -18.04 -34.92
N GLU A 20 -16.09 -18.80 -35.71
CA GLU A 20 -14.65 -18.97 -35.50
C GLU A 20 -14.04 -17.57 -35.30
N PRO A 21 -13.43 -17.31 -34.13
CA PRO A 21 -12.96 -15.96 -33.82
C PRO A 21 -11.92 -15.56 -34.87
N SER A 22 -11.98 -14.30 -35.32
CA SER A 22 -11.07 -13.81 -36.35
C SER A 22 -9.61 -14.03 -35.94
N GLU A 23 -8.73 -14.25 -36.92
CA GLU A 23 -7.30 -14.49 -36.66
C GLU A 23 -6.65 -13.39 -35.81
N THR A 24 -7.14 -12.16 -35.91
CA THR A 24 -6.74 -11.04 -35.06
C THR A 24 -7.05 -11.29 -33.58
N VAL A 25 -8.23 -11.85 -33.26
CA VAL A 25 -8.64 -12.17 -31.89
C VAL A 25 -7.79 -13.30 -31.31
N LYS A 26 -7.47 -14.32 -32.12
CA LYS A 26 -6.58 -15.41 -31.70
C LYS A 26 -5.17 -14.91 -31.38
N ARG A 27 -4.60 -14.07 -32.26
CA ARG A 27 -3.28 -13.43 -32.05
C ARG A 27 -3.28 -12.54 -30.83
N LEU A 28 -4.31 -11.71 -30.66
CA LEU A 28 -4.43 -10.81 -29.52
C LEU A 28 -4.51 -11.61 -28.20
N ARG A 29 -5.32 -12.67 -28.15
CA ARG A 29 -5.40 -13.56 -26.97
C ARG A 29 -4.05 -14.19 -26.63
N PHE A 30 -3.31 -14.65 -27.64
CA PHE A 30 -1.99 -15.22 -27.42
C PHE A 30 -1.00 -14.19 -26.85
N VAL A 31 -0.96 -12.98 -27.42
CA VAL A 31 -0.05 -11.91 -26.95
C VAL A 31 -0.41 -11.48 -25.53
N LEU A 32 -1.70 -11.24 -25.24
CA LEU A 32 -2.17 -10.85 -23.91
C LEU A 32 -1.82 -11.89 -22.84
N GLY A 33 -2.02 -13.18 -23.15
CA GLY A 33 -1.70 -14.26 -22.23
C GLY A 33 -0.20 -14.36 -21.91
N ASN A 34 0.65 -14.35 -22.93
CA ASN A 34 2.11 -14.42 -22.74
C ASN A 34 2.64 -13.19 -21.99
N LEU A 35 2.15 -11.99 -22.31
CA LEU A 35 2.54 -10.76 -21.63
C LEU A 35 2.13 -10.79 -20.16
N GLY A 36 0.93 -11.32 -19.84
CA GLY A 36 0.47 -11.50 -18.47
C GLY A 36 1.38 -12.42 -17.66
N TYR A 37 1.76 -13.58 -18.22
CA TYR A 37 2.69 -14.49 -17.56
C TYR A 37 4.08 -13.86 -17.36
N PHE A 38 4.57 -13.10 -18.35
CA PHE A 38 5.85 -12.41 -18.24
C PHE A 38 5.85 -11.33 -17.13
N CYS A 39 4.79 -10.52 -17.04
CA CYS A 39 4.62 -9.57 -15.95
C CYS A 39 4.54 -10.27 -14.59
N THR A 40 3.92 -11.43 -14.52
CA THR A 40 3.84 -12.24 -13.28
C THR A 40 5.23 -12.74 -12.86
N LEU A 41 6.02 -13.23 -13.82
CA LEU A 41 7.38 -13.70 -13.59
C LEU A 41 8.28 -12.56 -13.08
N LEU A 42 8.19 -11.39 -13.71
CA LEU A 42 8.88 -10.19 -13.24
C LEU A 42 8.41 -9.76 -11.85
N GLY A 43 7.11 -9.89 -11.56
CA GLY A 43 6.58 -9.65 -10.22
C GLY A 43 7.33 -10.45 -9.16
N TYR A 44 7.49 -11.77 -9.34
CA TYR A 44 8.21 -12.63 -8.38
C TYR A 44 9.69 -12.30 -8.19
N THR A 45 10.30 -11.56 -9.12
CA THR A 45 11.71 -11.12 -9.00
C THR A 45 11.90 -9.77 -8.30
N MET A 46 10.81 -9.04 -8.00
CA MET A 46 10.89 -7.72 -7.39
C MET A 46 10.80 -7.80 -5.86
N GLU A 47 11.81 -7.28 -5.17
CA GLU A 47 11.84 -7.16 -3.71
C GLU A 47 11.04 -5.95 -3.21
N ASP A 48 10.91 -4.92 -4.05
CA ASP A 48 10.14 -3.71 -3.74
C ASP A 48 8.63 -3.97 -3.81
N MET A 49 7.99 -3.81 -2.66
CA MET A 49 6.55 -4.01 -2.47
C MET A 49 5.67 -3.11 -3.37
N LEU A 50 6.21 -2.01 -3.91
CA LEU A 50 5.48 -1.15 -4.85
C LEU A 50 5.50 -1.70 -6.29
N TRP A 51 6.67 -2.16 -6.75
CA TRP A 51 6.86 -2.71 -8.10
C TRP A 51 6.18 -4.06 -8.29
N LEU A 52 6.30 -4.93 -7.29
CA LEU A 52 5.59 -6.22 -7.24
C LEU A 52 4.08 -6.01 -7.46
N ARG A 53 3.50 -5.02 -6.78
CA ARG A 53 2.07 -4.72 -6.85
C ARG A 53 1.65 -4.10 -8.17
N ALA A 54 2.45 -3.19 -8.72
CA ALA A 54 2.20 -2.60 -10.04
C ALA A 54 2.21 -3.68 -11.14
N LEU A 55 3.18 -4.61 -11.10
CA LEU A 55 3.27 -5.71 -12.05
C LEU A 55 2.12 -6.72 -11.92
N MET A 56 1.71 -7.03 -10.68
CA MET A 56 0.53 -7.87 -10.43
C MET A 56 -0.76 -7.22 -10.96
N MET A 57 -0.92 -5.90 -10.81
CA MET A 57 -2.04 -5.15 -11.38
C MET A 57 -2.04 -5.22 -12.92
N CYS A 58 -0.89 -4.99 -13.55
CA CYS A 58 -0.75 -5.10 -15.00
C CYS A 58 -1.09 -6.51 -15.50
N SER A 59 -0.58 -7.55 -14.83
CA SER A 59 -0.91 -8.94 -15.14
C SER A 59 -2.41 -9.22 -15.03
N GLY A 60 -3.05 -8.76 -13.95
CA GLY A 60 -4.50 -8.91 -13.75
C GLY A 60 -5.34 -8.24 -14.84
N VAL A 61 -4.97 -7.04 -15.30
CA VAL A 61 -5.65 -6.36 -16.41
C VAL A 61 -5.51 -7.16 -17.72
N LEU A 62 -4.32 -7.71 -17.99
CA LEU A 62 -4.08 -8.56 -19.16
C LEU A 62 -4.89 -9.87 -19.09
N THR A 63 -4.98 -10.48 -17.90
CA THR A 63 -5.79 -11.68 -17.66
C THR A 63 -7.29 -11.41 -17.81
N ILE A 64 -7.78 -10.26 -17.34
CA ILE A 64 -9.17 -9.84 -17.54
C ILE A 64 -9.47 -9.68 -19.04
N GLY A 65 -8.57 -9.03 -19.78
CA GLY A 65 -8.69 -8.89 -21.23
C GLY A 65 -8.73 -10.23 -21.96
N PHE A 66 -7.84 -11.16 -21.58
CA PHE A 66 -7.84 -12.52 -22.13
C PHE A 66 -9.14 -13.29 -21.80
N ALA A 67 -9.62 -13.23 -20.57
CA ALA A 67 -10.80 -13.95 -20.10
C ALA A 67 -12.11 -13.38 -20.69
N ALA A 68 -12.19 -12.07 -20.92
CA ALA A 68 -13.33 -11.40 -21.54
C ALA A 68 -13.44 -11.69 -23.05
N LEU A 69 -12.32 -11.97 -23.72
CA LEU A 69 -12.28 -12.37 -25.14
C LEU A 69 -12.61 -13.86 -25.36
N HIS A 70 -12.87 -14.62 -24.30
CA HIS A 70 -13.33 -15.99 -24.38
C HIS A 70 -14.87 -16.03 -24.52
N SER A 71 -15.39 -16.91 -25.38
CA SER A 71 -16.83 -17.18 -25.47
C SER A 71 -17.09 -18.64 -25.10
N PRO A 72 -17.71 -18.93 -23.94
CA PRO A 72 -18.22 -17.99 -22.94
C PRO A 72 -17.10 -17.35 -22.08
N PRO A 73 -17.32 -16.14 -21.55
CA PRO A 73 -16.33 -15.43 -20.74
C PRO A 73 -16.10 -16.14 -19.40
N ILE A 74 -14.84 -16.18 -18.97
CA ILE A 74 -14.44 -16.85 -17.73
C ILE A 74 -14.44 -15.81 -16.61
N TRP A 75 -15.50 -15.79 -15.81
CA TRP A 75 -15.74 -14.77 -14.77
C TRP A 75 -14.87 -14.93 -13.51
N ILE A 76 -14.46 -16.15 -13.18
CA ILE A 76 -13.71 -16.47 -11.96
C ILE A 76 -12.36 -15.71 -11.92
N PRO A 77 -11.51 -15.72 -12.98
CA PRO A 77 -10.29 -14.92 -13.02
C PRO A 77 -10.53 -13.42 -12.86
N ILE A 78 -11.61 -12.90 -13.45
CA ILE A 78 -11.93 -11.47 -13.41
C ILE A 78 -12.21 -11.03 -11.97
N PHE A 79 -13.04 -11.78 -11.25
CA PHE A 79 -13.36 -11.51 -9.85
C PHE A 79 -12.10 -11.49 -8.98
N TRP A 80 -11.25 -12.52 -9.07
CA TRP A 80 -10.04 -12.59 -8.27
C TRP A 80 -9.04 -11.49 -8.62
N CYS A 81 -8.91 -11.11 -9.89
CA CYS A 81 -8.07 -9.97 -10.29
C CYS A 81 -8.54 -8.65 -9.66
N CYS A 82 -9.85 -8.41 -9.60
CA CYS A 82 -10.39 -7.23 -8.93
C CYS A 82 -10.11 -7.23 -7.43
N VAL A 83 -10.27 -8.37 -6.75
CA VAL A 83 -9.97 -8.51 -5.32
C VAL A 83 -8.48 -8.22 -5.05
N PHE A 84 -7.58 -8.85 -5.81
CA PHE A 84 -6.15 -8.61 -5.67
C PHE A 84 -5.78 -7.17 -5.99
N PHE A 85 -6.38 -6.56 -7.02
CA PHE A 85 -6.17 -5.15 -7.36
C PHE A 85 -6.52 -4.26 -6.17
N THR A 86 -7.70 -4.43 -5.56
CA THR A 86 -8.14 -3.60 -4.42
C THR A 86 -7.20 -3.72 -3.23
N ILE A 87 -6.82 -4.95 -2.85
CA ILE A 87 -5.89 -5.17 -1.73
C ILE A 87 -4.52 -4.55 -2.06
N ASN A 88 -4.06 -4.73 -3.30
CA ASN A 88 -2.77 -4.20 -3.71
C ASN A 88 -2.76 -2.66 -3.75
N PHE A 89 -3.85 -2.05 -4.23
CA PHE A 89 -4.06 -0.61 -4.21
C PHE A 89 -4.06 -0.05 -2.79
N MET A 90 -4.75 -0.72 -1.86
CA MET A 90 -4.85 -0.26 -0.47
C MET A 90 -3.48 -0.13 0.22
N TYR A 91 -2.55 -1.08 0.09
CA TYR A 91 -1.24 -0.86 0.73
C TYR A 91 -0.33 0.08 -0.07
N ILE A 92 -0.48 0.22 -1.40
CA ILE A 92 0.23 1.27 -2.13
C ILE A 92 -0.17 2.63 -1.57
N MET A 93 -1.48 2.86 -1.40
CA MET A 93 -2.01 4.09 -0.81
C MET A 93 -1.52 4.26 0.63
N ARG A 94 -1.45 3.18 1.43
CA ARG A 94 -0.88 3.23 2.79
C ARG A 94 0.60 3.60 2.78
N LEU A 95 1.40 3.01 1.91
CA LEU A 95 2.83 3.27 1.79
C LEU A 95 3.11 4.69 1.26
N LEU A 96 2.31 5.16 0.31
CA LEU A 96 2.38 6.54 -0.18
C LEU A 96 1.93 7.55 0.89
N ALA A 97 0.93 7.21 1.70
CA ALA A 97 0.54 8.03 2.84
C ALA A 97 1.63 8.07 3.92
N ASP A 98 2.39 6.98 4.09
CA ASP A 98 3.55 6.93 5.00
C ASP A 98 4.77 7.69 4.43
N ARG A 99 4.92 7.77 3.10
CA ARG A 99 5.97 8.53 2.40
C ARG A 99 5.63 9.99 2.15
N LYS A 100 4.38 10.40 2.36
CA LYS A 100 4.00 11.82 2.26
C LYS A 100 4.63 12.52 3.46
N GLU A 101 5.86 12.96 3.25
CA GLU A 101 6.68 13.73 4.19
C GLU A 101 5.79 14.72 4.91
N VAL A 102 5.59 14.44 6.19
CA VAL A 102 5.05 15.39 7.12
C VAL A 102 6.11 16.49 7.15
N GLU A 103 5.77 17.68 6.67
CA GLU A 103 6.63 18.86 6.80
C GLU A 103 6.86 19.10 8.31
N PHE A 104 7.92 18.50 8.85
CA PHE A 104 8.40 18.84 10.16
C PHE A 104 9.00 20.24 10.03
N SER A 105 8.43 21.22 10.72
CA SER A 105 9.14 22.47 11.00
C SER A 105 10.52 22.13 11.54
N GLY A 106 11.60 22.75 11.06
CA GLY A 106 13.00 22.31 11.27
C GLY A 106 13.33 21.75 12.66
N LEU A 107 12.91 22.41 13.76
CA LEU A 107 13.12 21.94 15.14
C LEU A 107 12.55 20.55 15.45
N ALA A 108 11.40 20.22 14.85
CA ALA A 108 10.75 18.92 15.01
C ALA A 108 11.48 17.82 14.23
N LEU A 109 12.11 18.19 13.11
CA LEU A 109 12.96 17.29 12.34
C LEU A 109 14.25 17.01 13.11
N ASP A 110 14.89 18.06 13.64
CA ASP A 110 16.12 17.93 14.44
C ASP A 110 15.90 17.07 15.69
N ALA A 111 14.78 17.27 16.40
CA ALA A 111 14.42 16.44 17.55
C ALA A 111 14.19 14.96 17.15
N TYR A 112 13.52 14.74 16.01
CA TYR A 112 13.27 13.40 15.50
C TYR A 112 14.56 12.69 15.08
N GLU A 113 15.41 13.34 14.29
CA GLU A 113 16.66 12.77 13.78
C GLU A 113 17.67 12.48 14.91
N SER A 114 17.79 13.38 15.89
CA SER A 114 18.77 13.25 16.96
C SER A 114 18.45 12.16 17.98
N ALA A 115 17.18 11.97 18.35
CA ALA A 115 16.81 11.06 19.44
C ALA A 115 15.87 9.92 19.05
N PHE A 116 14.93 10.14 18.13
CA PHE A 116 13.88 9.15 17.86
C PHE A 116 14.24 8.22 16.70
N GLN A 117 14.90 8.73 15.66
CA GLN A 117 15.32 7.93 14.51
C GLN A 117 16.30 6.82 14.91
N ALA A 118 17.27 7.13 15.78
CA ALA A 118 18.23 6.15 16.30
C ALA A 118 17.58 4.99 17.05
N HIS A 119 16.37 5.19 17.59
CA HIS A 119 15.62 4.20 18.36
C HIS A 119 14.54 3.50 17.51
N GLY A 120 14.57 3.66 16.18
CA GLY A 120 13.67 2.98 15.25
C GLY A 120 12.24 3.54 15.21
N PHE A 121 12.02 4.75 15.72
CA PHE A 121 10.73 5.42 15.55
C PHE A 121 10.55 5.81 14.08
N THR A 122 9.36 5.56 13.55
CA THR A 122 8.95 6.11 12.25
C THR A 122 8.50 7.56 12.39
N PRO A 123 8.61 8.40 11.32
CA PRO A 123 8.18 9.80 11.40
C PRO A 123 6.70 9.94 11.79
N ARG A 124 5.86 9.00 11.32
CA ARG A 124 4.43 8.96 11.64
C ARG A 124 4.14 8.62 13.10
N GLN A 125 4.94 7.75 13.72
CA GLN A 125 4.82 7.46 15.16
C GLN A 125 5.23 8.68 16.00
N PHE A 126 6.28 9.39 15.59
CA PHE A 126 6.69 10.64 16.25
C PHE A 126 5.62 11.73 16.10
N GLN A 127 5.06 11.93 14.90
CA GLN A 127 3.99 12.89 14.69
C GLN A 127 2.73 12.53 15.51
N ARG A 128 2.38 11.25 15.56
CA ARG A 128 1.25 10.76 16.36
C ARG A 128 1.48 11.00 17.85
N LEU A 129 2.71 10.75 18.34
CA LEU A 129 3.10 11.07 19.71
C LEU A 129 2.95 12.57 20.01
N MET A 130 3.40 13.44 19.10
CA MET A 130 3.26 14.89 19.27
C MET A 130 1.79 15.34 19.24
N GLN A 131 0.95 14.77 18.36
CA GLN A 131 -0.46 15.11 18.26
C GLN A 131 -1.28 14.61 19.46
N GLU A 132 -1.18 13.31 19.77
CA GLU A 132 -1.94 12.69 20.87
C GLU A 132 -1.43 13.15 22.24
N GLY A 133 -0.11 13.34 22.37
CA GLY A 133 0.53 13.85 23.59
C GLY A 133 0.38 15.36 23.78
N LYS A 134 -0.25 16.08 22.84
CA LYS A 134 -0.34 17.55 22.83
C LYS A 134 1.04 18.21 22.99
N GLY A 135 2.05 17.63 22.34
CA GLY A 135 3.42 18.12 22.37
C GLY A 135 3.55 19.50 21.74
N ALA A 136 4.38 20.34 22.33
CA ALA A 136 4.71 21.67 21.84
C ALA A 136 6.20 21.93 22.06
N PHE A 137 6.80 22.70 21.14
CA PHE A 137 8.15 23.22 21.30
C PHE A 137 8.06 24.50 22.12
N LEU A 138 8.84 24.58 23.19
CA LEU A 138 8.88 25.71 24.10
C LEU A 138 10.34 26.15 24.23
N GLU A 139 10.57 27.45 24.07
CA GLU A 139 11.83 28.08 24.46
C GLU A 139 11.76 28.40 25.96
N VAL A 140 12.85 28.14 26.64
CA VAL A 140 13.03 28.32 28.08
C VAL A 140 14.33 29.07 28.31
N PHE A 141 14.33 29.95 29.30
CA PHE A 141 15.45 30.83 29.60
C PHE A 141 16.21 30.36 30.83
N GLU A 142 17.41 30.89 31.01
CA GLU A 142 18.23 30.61 32.17
C GLU A 142 17.47 30.97 33.46
N GLY A 143 17.39 30.02 34.39
CA GLY A 143 16.65 30.16 35.64
C GLY A 143 15.22 29.60 35.60
N ASP A 144 14.68 29.23 34.43
CA ASP A 144 13.38 28.57 34.35
C ASP A 144 13.43 27.14 34.91
N ALA A 145 12.56 26.86 35.89
CA ALA A 145 12.41 25.52 36.44
C ALA A 145 11.54 24.64 35.53
N LEU A 146 12.16 23.68 34.82
CA LEU A 146 11.43 22.74 33.94
C LEU A 146 10.54 21.77 34.74
N VAL A 147 11.09 21.25 35.84
CA VAL A 147 10.48 20.29 36.76
C VAL A 147 10.98 20.61 38.18
N LEU A 148 10.07 20.67 39.14
CA LEU A 148 10.40 20.86 40.55
C LEU A 148 10.39 19.52 41.30
N GLN A 149 11.35 19.34 42.20
CA GLN A 149 11.44 18.13 43.01
C GLN A 149 10.21 18.02 43.93
N GLY A 150 9.50 16.89 43.84
CA GLY A 150 8.29 16.62 44.63
C GLY A 150 6.99 16.87 43.89
N ASP A 151 7.02 17.56 42.74
CA ASP A 151 5.83 17.73 41.91
C ASP A 151 5.50 16.44 41.14
N PRO A 152 4.21 16.11 40.97
CA PRO A 152 3.82 14.98 40.14
C PRO A 152 4.17 15.25 38.67
N LEU A 153 5.03 14.40 38.10
CA LEU A 153 5.45 14.53 36.71
C LEU A 153 4.31 14.13 35.76
N ARG A 154 3.63 15.13 35.17
CA ARG A 154 2.52 14.93 34.23
C ARG A 154 2.89 15.13 32.75
N LYS A 155 4.15 15.52 32.49
CA LYS A 155 4.69 15.81 31.16
C LYS A 155 6.06 15.18 31.01
N VAL A 156 6.38 14.73 29.80
CA VAL A 156 7.74 14.34 29.42
C VAL A 156 8.36 15.54 28.73
N VAL A 157 9.53 15.97 29.20
CA VAL A 157 10.29 17.08 28.61
C VAL A 157 11.50 16.48 27.90
N PHE A 158 11.72 16.91 26.66
CA PHE A 158 12.85 16.50 25.86
C PHE A 158 13.65 17.74 25.47
N LEU A 159 14.94 17.77 25.80
CA LEU A 159 15.83 18.89 25.51
C LEU A 159 16.32 18.76 24.06
N VAL A 160 15.85 19.65 23.19
CA VAL A 160 16.21 19.65 21.76
C VAL A 160 17.53 20.38 21.52
N SER A 161 17.76 21.48 22.24
CA SER A 161 18.97 22.29 22.16
C SER A 161 19.21 23.03 23.48
N GLY A 162 20.48 23.20 23.85
CA GLY A 162 20.89 23.84 25.11
C GLY A 162 21.38 22.85 26.16
N GLU A 163 21.54 23.34 27.38
CA GLU A 163 21.95 22.57 28.57
C GLU A 163 20.92 22.77 29.67
N ALA A 164 20.71 21.73 30.49
CA ALA A 164 19.82 21.78 31.63
C ALA A 164 20.49 21.08 32.82
N ASP A 165 20.47 21.73 33.97
CA ASP A 165 21.02 21.16 35.20
C ASP A 165 20.00 20.30 35.92
N LEU A 166 20.45 19.14 36.40
CA LEU A 166 19.67 18.33 37.33
C LEU A 166 20.15 18.55 38.75
N VAL A 167 19.33 19.18 39.58
CA VAL A 167 19.63 19.40 41.01
C VAL A 167 18.71 18.54 41.87
N ILE A 168 19.29 17.66 42.69
CA ILE A 168 18.55 16.80 43.64
C ILE A 168 19.02 17.15 45.05
N GLY A 169 18.09 17.56 45.92
CA GLY A 169 18.42 17.90 47.31
C GLY A 169 19.47 19.01 47.45
N GLY A 170 19.50 19.97 46.51
CA GLY A 170 20.43 21.10 46.50
C GLY A 170 21.83 20.78 45.94
N ARG A 171 22.07 19.57 45.42
CA ARG A 171 23.33 19.20 44.74
C ARG A 171 23.10 19.00 43.25
N ARG A 172 23.97 19.58 42.41
CA ARG A 172 23.99 19.32 40.96
C ARG A 172 24.49 17.89 40.72
N VAL A 173 23.72 17.13 39.95
CA VAL A 173 23.93 15.70 39.68
C VAL A 173 24.36 15.45 38.24
N ALA A 174 23.81 16.24 37.30
CA ALA A 174 24.17 16.27 35.89
C ALA A 174 24.04 17.71 35.39
#